data_AF-A0A559KCQ6-F1
#
_entry.id   AF-A0A559KCQ6-F1
#
_cell.length_a   1.000
_cell.length_b   1.000
_cell.length_c   1.000
_cell.angle_alpha   90.00
_cell.angle_beta   90.00
_cell.angle_gamma   90.00
#
_symmetry.space_group_name_H-M   'P 1'
#
loop_
_entity.id
_entity.type
_entity.pdbx_description
1 polymer ?
#
loop_
_entity_poly.entity_id
_entity_poly.type
_entity_poly.pdbx_seq_one_letter_code
_entity_poly.pdbx_strand_id
1 'polypeptide(L)'
;MQTKFNYPMNVVAKDSVSGFEGIIIARNAHLFGCAQYGIAPQELASDGTPKKTEYFDESRIEIVDDSKAVHGEDEYQKIYAIPLGTEVQDKVSGFRGKVLVVIENLHNCNQYWVEPPVDKDGKPRDGQWYDEGRLSVVGKGIAPEEVAAPKRGSVFSRDLPR
;
A
#
# COMPACT_ATOMS: atom_id res chain seq x y z
N MET A 1 -3.79 12.98 7.94
CA MET A 1 -2.84 12.84 6.81
C MET A 1 -3.48 11.89 5.81
N GLN A 2 -3.70 12.29 4.56
CA GLN A 2 -4.39 11.45 3.56
C GLN A 2 -3.48 11.30 2.35
N THR A 3 -3.10 10.05 2.06
CA THR A 3 -2.29 9.70 0.89
C THR A 3 -3.07 10.02 -0.38
N LYS A 4 -2.46 10.80 -1.28
CA LYS A 4 -2.95 11.00 -2.65
C LYS A 4 -1.96 10.32 -3.57
N PHE A 5 -2.45 9.41 -4.40
CA PHE A 5 -1.63 8.72 -5.38
C PHE A 5 -1.29 9.64 -6.54
N ASN A 6 0.00 9.76 -6.90
CA ASN A 6 0.45 10.67 -7.96
C ASN A 6 0.47 10.06 -9.36
N TYR A 7 0.52 8.73 -9.46
CA TYR A 7 0.59 8.03 -10.74
C TYR A 7 -0.65 7.17 -11.01
N PRO A 8 -1.15 7.13 -12.26
CA PRO A 8 -2.20 6.21 -12.68
C PRO A 8 -1.69 4.76 -12.71
N MET A 9 -2.61 3.80 -12.79
CA MET A 9 -2.26 2.39 -12.98
C MET A 9 -2.15 2.03 -14.47
N ASN A 10 -1.64 0.84 -14.77
CA ASN A 10 -1.47 0.31 -16.14
C ASN A 10 -0.57 1.17 -17.05
N VAL A 11 0.39 1.87 -16.46
CA VAL A 11 1.44 2.63 -17.15
C VAL A 11 2.77 1.92 -17.04
N VAL A 12 3.62 2.08 -18.04
CA VAL A 12 5.02 1.62 -17.97
C VAL A 12 5.79 2.61 -17.12
N ALA A 13 6.44 2.10 -16.08
CA ALA A 13 7.20 2.89 -15.14
C ALA A 13 8.52 2.22 -14.80
N LYS A 14 9.45 3.04 -14.33
CA LYS A 14 10.81 2.65 -14.00
C LYS A 14 11.18 3.15 -12.61
N ASP A 15 11.82 2.30 -11.82
CA ASP A 15 12.53 2.71 -10.61
C ASP A 15 13.83 3.43 -11.00
N SER A 16 13.89 4.73 -10.69
CA SER A 16 15.04 5.61 -10.97
C SER A 16 16.36 5.17 -10.33
N VAL A 17 16.33 4.35 -9.27
CA VAL A 17 17.54 3.92 -8.55
C VAL A 17 18.13 2.65 -9.14
N SER A 18 17.34 1.59 -9.30
CA SER A 18 17.81 0.29 -9.79
C SER A 18 17.68 0.12 -11.30
N GLY A 19 16.85 0.94 -11.95
CA GLY A 19 16.47 0.80 -13.35
C GLY A 19 15.41 -0.27 -13.62
N PHE A 20 14.83 -0.88 -12.59
CA PHE A 20 13.76 -1.87 -12.73
C PHE A 20 12.55 -1.27 -13.44
N GLU A 21 12.13 -1.86 -14.56
CA GLU A 21 11.06 -1.36 -15.43
C GLU A 21 9.96 -2.41 -15.60
N GLY A 22 8.72 -1.94 -15.68
CA GLY A 22 7.55 -2.77 -15.88
C GLY A 22 6.26 -1.95 -15.82
N ILE A 23 5.14 -2.61 -15.54
CA ILE A 23 3.83 -1.95 -15.49
C ILE A 23 3.43 -1.72 -14.03
N ILE A 24 2.94 -0.52 -13.71
CA ILE A 24 2.29 -0.28 -12.42
C ILE A 24 0.98 -1.08 -12.37
N ILE A 25 0.94 -2.09 -11.50
CA ILE A 25 -0.24 -2.95 -11.29
C ILE A 25 -0.85 -2.83 -9.90
N ALA A 26 -0.17 -2.14 -8.98
CA ALA A 26 -0.64 -1.95 -7.62
C ALA A 26 -0.14 -0.64 -7.03
N ARG A 27 -0.89 -0.12 -6.07
CA ARG A 27 -0.49 1.03 -5.25
C ARG A 27 -0.93 0.84 -3.81
N ASN A 28 -0.05 1.24 -2.89
CA ASN A 28 -0.22 1.03 -1.46
C ASN A 28 -0.25 2.36 -0.72
N ALA A 29 -1.17 2.51 0.22
CA ALA A 29 -1.13 3.59 1.20
C ALA A 29 -0.82 3.03 2.57
N HIS A 30 0.13 3.65 3.26
CA HIS A 30 0.57 3.26 4.60
C HIS A 30 -0.01 4.20 5.65
N LEU A 31 -0.27 3.68 6.85
CA LEU A 31 -0.78 4.44 8.01
C LEU A 31 0.10 5.66 8.33
N PHE A 32 1.40 5.56 8.08
CA PHE A 32 2.38 6.62 8.33
C PHE A 32 2.47 7.65 7.19
N GLY A 33 1.63 7.49 6.17
CA GLY A 33 1.42 8.47 5.10
C GLY A 33 2.32 8.31 3.86
N CYS A 34 3.08 7.23 3.76
CA CYS A 34 3.84 6.91 2.55
C CYS A 34 2.97 6.22 1.50
N ALA A 35 3.28 6.46 0.21
CA ALA A 35 2.73 5.73 -0.92
C ALA A 35 3.81 4.85 -1.58
N GLN A 36 3.44 3.64 -1.98
CA GLN A 36 4.30 2.75 -2.75
C GLN A 36 3.57 2.21 -3.98
N TYR A 37 4.33 1.88 -5.02
CA TYR A 37 3.81 1.37 -6.27
C TYR A 37 4.42 0.01 -6.58
N GLY A 38 3.57 -0.96 -6.91
CA GLY A 38 3.97 -2.28 -7.37
C GLY A 38 4.17 -2.29 -8.88
N ILE A 39 5.41 -2.51 -9.32
CA ILE A 39 5.79 -2.63 -10.73
C ILE A 39 5.94 -4.12 -11.06
N ALA A 40 5.13 -4.61 -11.99
CA ALA A 40 5.20 -5.98 -12.51
C ALA A 40 6.03 -6.03 -13.79
N PRO A 41 7.02 -6.94 -13.90
CA PRO A 41 7.77 -7.15 -15.13
C PRO A 41 6.86 -7.63 -16.27
N GLN A 42 7.18 -7.21 -17.50
CA GLN A 42 6.43 -7.62 -18.70
C GLN A 42 6.90 -8.95 -19.28
N GLU A 43 8.05 -9.44 -18.86
CA GLU A 43 8.66 -10.67 -19.35
C GLU A 43 8.65 -11.78 -18.28
N LEU A 44 8.47 -13.01 -18.75
CA LEU A 44 8.68 -14.21 -17.92
C LEU A 44 10.17 -14.39 -17.61
N ALA A 45 10.46 -15.14 -16.56
CA ALA A 45 11.81 -15.65 -16.31
C ALA A 45 12.20 -16.69 -17.39
N SER A 46 13.48 -17.02 -17.46
CA SER A 46 14.02 -17.97 -18.46
C SER A 46 13.40 -19.36 -18.37
N ASP A 47 12.84 -19.72 -17.22
CA ASP A 47 12.13 -20.98 -16.97
C ASP A 47 10.62 -20.89 -17.29
N GLY A 48 10.16 -19.77 -17.84
CA GLY A 48 8.76 -19.52 -18.16
C GLY A 48 7.89 -19.11 -16.97
N THR A 49 8.47 -18.93 -15.78
CA THR A 49 7.69 -18.50 -14.61
C THR A 49 7.43 -16.99 -14.62
N PRO A 50 6.29 -16.52 -14.09
CA PRO A 50 6.07 -15.09 -13.89
C PRO A 50 7.12 -14.51 -12.95
N LYS A 51 7.74 -13.40 -13.35
CA LYS A 51 8.60 -12.63 -12.43
C LYS A 51 7.73 -11.95 -11.38
N LYS A 52 8.29 -11.74 -10.19
CA LYS A 52 7.59 -11.10 -9.07
C LYS A 52 7.43 -9.61 -9.30
N THR A 53 6.30 -9.09 -8.84
CA THR A 53 6.08 -7.65 -8.68
C THR A 53 6.94 -7.13 -7.54
N GLU A 54 7.65 -6.04 -7.78
CA GLU A 54 8.46 -5.34 -6.78
C GLU A 54 7.79 -4.01 -6.41
N TYR A 55 7.90 -3.62 -5.14
CA TYR A 55 7.30 -2.40 -4.61
C TYR A 55 8.36 -1.34 -4.36
N PHE A 56 8.11 -0.15 -4.88
CA PHE A 56 9.01 1.00 -4.74
C PHE A 56 8.27 2.19 -4.15
N ASP A 57 8.99 3.02 -3.40
CA ASP A 57 8.45 4.28 -2.90
C ASP A 57 8.09 5.21 -4.06
N GLU A 58 6.98 5.93 -3.94
CA GLU A 58 6.46 6.83 -4.99
C GLU A 58 7.52 7.81 -5.52
N SER A 59 8.39 8.30 -4.64
CA SER A 59 9.47 9.23 -5.01
C SER A 59 10.51 8.67 -5.98
N ARG A 60 10.55 7.35 -6.17
CA ARG A 60 11.51 6.67 -7.06
C ARG A 60 10.94 6.36 -8.45
N ILE A 61 9.64 6.54 -8.65
CA ILE A 61 8.93 6.14 -9.86
C ILE A 61 9.09 7.20 -10.95
N GLU A 62 9.52 6.77 -12.13
CA GLU A 62 9.51 7.56 -13.37
C GLU A 62 8.53 6.92 -14.36
N ILE A 63 7.61 7.70 -14.92
CA ILE A 63 6.69 7.22 -15.97
C ILE A 63 7.41 7.22 -17.32
N VAL A 64 7.41 6.07 -17.98
CA VAL A 64 8.08 5.85 -19.28
C VAL A 64 7.06 5.91 -20.43
N ASP A 65 5.89 5.30 -20.25
CA ASP A 65 4.80 5.29 -21.23
C ASP A 65 3.44 5.23 -20.51
N ASP A 66 2.59 6.21 -20.77
CA ASP A 66 1.24 6.34 -20.20
C ASP A 66 0.13 6.09 -21.22
N SER A 67 0.45 5.58 -22.42
CA SER A 67 -0.50 5.36 -23.51
C SER A 67 -1.68 4.43 -23.16
N LYS A 68 -1.51 3.59 -22.12
CA LYS A 68 -2.54 2.67 -21.60
C LYS A 68 -3.00 3.02 -20.18
N ALA A 69 -2.74 4.24 -19.72
CA ALA A 69 -3.09 4.69 -18.38
C ALA A 69 -4.55 4.41 -18.06
N VAL A 70 -4.77 3.79 -16.90
CA VAL A 70 -6.09 3.66 -16.29
C VAL A 70 -6.15 4.67 -15.16
N HIS A 71 -6.98 5.69 -15.37
CA HIS A 71 -7.27 6.71 -14.37
C HIS A 71 -8.46 6.24 -13.52
N GLY A 72 -8.20 6.05 -12.23
CA GLY A 72 -9.22 5.77 -11.22
C GLY A 72 -9.46 7.00 -10.35
N GLU A 73 -10.11 6.76 -9.22
CA GLU A 73 -10.09 7.71 -8.11
C GLU A 73 -8.71 7.70 -7.45
N ASP A 74 -8.16 8.85 -7.07
CA ASP A 74 -6.78 8.95 -6.54
C ASP A 74 -6.75 9.37 -5.06
N GLU A 75 -7.89 9.78 -4.52
CA GLU A 75 -8.04 10.11 -3.11
C GLU A 75 -8.34 8.84 -2.30
N TYR A 76 -7.39 8.48 -1.41
CA TYR A 76 -7.49 7.33 -0.50
C TYR A 76 -8.90 7.11 0.09
N GLN A 77 -9.53 8.17 0.60
CA GLN A 77 -10.82 8.07 1.30
C GLN A 77 -11.99 7.67 0.43
N LYS A 78 -11.85 7.86 -0.89
CA LYS A 78 -12.88 7.52 -1.86
C LYS A 78 -12.66 6.12 -2.46
N ILE A 79 -11.46 5.56 -2.29
CA ILE A 79 -11.08 4.23 -2.79
C ILE A 79 -11.40 3.15 -1.75
N TYR A 80 -11.05 3.39 -0.48
CA TYR A 80 -11.04 2.35 0.56
C TYR A 80 -12.18 2.49 1.56
N ALA A 81 -12.88 1.38 1.82
CA ALA A 81 -14.00 1.37 2.77
C ALA A 81 -13.55 1.45 4.23
N ILE A 82 -12.35 0.98 4.55
CA ILE A 82 -11.84 0.91 5.93
C ILE A 82 -10.64 1.88 6.07
N PRO A 83 -10.72 2.89 6.94
CA PRO A 83 -9.61 3.81 7.18
C PRO A 83 -8.37 3.10 7.76
N LEU A 84 -7.18 3.56 7.40
CA LEU A 84 -5.92 3.17 8.01
C LEU A 84 -5.96 3.40 9.52
N GLY A 85 -5.36 2.49 10.27
CA GLY A 85 -5.29 2.50 11.72
C GLY A 85 -6.53 1.95 12.42
N THR A 86 -7.64 1.76 11.70
CA THR A 86 -8.87 1.15 12.20
C THR A 86 -8.60 -0.23 12.78
N GLU A 87 -9.24 -0.55 13.91
CA GLU A 87 -9.16 -1.87 14.49
C GLU A 87 -10.18 -2.79 13.81
N VAL A 88 -9.69 -3.90 13.26
CA VAL A 88 -10.47 -4.84 12.46
C VAL A 88 -10.28 -6.27 12.95
N GLN A 89 -11.26 -7.10 12.62
CA GLN A 89 -11.19 -8.54 12.80
C GLN A 89 -11.53 -9.26 11.49
N ASP A 90 -10.73 -10.25 11.11
CA ASP A 90 -11.06 -11.17 10.03
C ASP A 90 -12.23 -12.07 10.46
N LYS A 91 -13.32 -12.04 9.70
CA LYS A 91 -14.55 -12.81 9.98
C LYS A 91 -14.35 -14.32 9.88
N VAL A 92 -13.31 -14.79 9.18
CA VAL A 92 -13.06 -16.21 8.95
C VAL A 92 -12.21 -16.83 10.05
N SER A 93 -11.04 -16.25 10.34
CA SER A 93 -10.08 -16.78 11.31
C SER A 93 -10.21 -16.19 12.72
N GLY A 94 -10.88 -15.05 12.85
CA GLY A 94 -10.92 -14.27 14.10
C GLY A 94 -9.65 -13.47 14.37
N PHE A 95 -8.68 -13.43 13.44
CA PHE A 95 -7.47 -12.61 13.58
C PHE A 95 -7.84 -11.14 13.73
N ARG A 96 -7.25 -10.47 14.72
CA ARG A 96 -7.58 -9.10 15.11
C ARG A 96 -6.33 -8.24 15.18
N GLY A 97 -6.43 -7.03 14.64
CA GLY A 97 -5.34 -6.06 14.63
C GLY A 97 -5.78 -4.71 14.09
N LYS A 98 -4.81 -3.87 13.73
CA LYS A 98 -5.05 -2.56 13.13
C LYS A 98 -4.63 -2.57 11.68
N VAL A 99 -5.39 -1.91 10.81
CA VAL A 99 -5.02 -1.75 9.41
C VAL A 99 -3.77 -0.88 9.31
N LEU A 100 -2.67 -1.42 8.81
CA LEU A 100 -1.41 -0.69 8.67
C LEU A 100 -1.16 -0.22 7.23
N VAL A 101 -1.53 -1.06 6.27
CA VAL A 101 -1.34 -0.81 4.84
C VAL A 101 -2.59 -1.25 4.11
N VAL A 102 -2.97 -0.50 3.09
CA VAL A 102 -3.94 -0.94 2.10
C VAL A 102 -3.27 -1.02 0.74
N ILE A 103 -3.68 -1.97 -0.07
CA ILE A 103 -3.25 -2.13 -1.45
C ILE A 103 -4.48 -2.12 -2.35
N GLU A 104 -4.41 -1.30 -3.41
CA GLU A 104 -5.29 -1.40 -4.56
C GLU A 104 -4.52 -2.05 -5.71
N ASN A 105 -5.11 -3.10 -6.28
CA ASN A 105 -4.58 -3.79 -7.44
C ASN A 105 -5.35 -3.37 -8.70
N LEU A 106 -4.70 -3.40 -9.86
CA LEU A 106 -5.25 -3.00 -11.16
C LEU A 106 -6.58 -3.69 -11.53
N HIS A 107 -6.80 -4.91 -11.03
CA HIS A 107 -8.04 -5.67 -11.25
C HIS A 107 -9.01 -5.61 -10.05
N ASN A 108 -8.89 -4.58 -9.23
CA ASN A 108 -9.82 -4.19 -8.17
C ASN A 108 -10.01 -5.20 -7.03
N CYS A 109 -8.91 -5.77 -6.53
CA CYS A 109 -8.88 -6.56 -5.30
C CYS A 109 -8.19 -5.75 -4.19
N ASN A 110 -8.96 -4.96 -3.45
CA ASN A 110 -8.45 -4.21 -2.30
C ASN A 110 -8.13 -5.17 -1.15
N GLN A 111 -6.88 -5.11 -0.68
CA GLN A 111 -6.44 -5.89 0.47
C GLN A 111 -5.86 -4.99 1.54
N TYR A 112 -5.91 -5.48 2.76
CA TYR A 112 -5.59 -4.76 3.98
C TYR A 112 -4.57 -5.57 4.77
N TRP A 113 -3.41 -4.99 5.05
CA TRP A 113 -2.46 -5.57 5.99
C TRP A 113 -2.93 -5.24 7.40
N VAL A 114 -3.22 -6.29 8.17
CA VAL A 114 -3.67 -6.18 9.55
C VAL A 114 -2.50 -6.53 10.46
N GLU A 115 -2.06 -5.54 11.22
CA GLU A 115 -0.98 -5.67 12.20
C GLU A 115 -1.57 -6.00 13.58
N PRO A 116 -1.27 -7.18 14.15
CA PRO A 116 -1.75 -7.56 15.47
C PRO A 116 -0.99 -6.81 16.57
N PRO A 117 -1.55 -6.68 17.78
CA PRO A 117 -0.75 -6.25 18.93
C PRO A 117 0.33 -7.30 19.24
N VAL A 118 1.35 -6.91 20.01
CA VAL A 118 2.29 -7.86 20.61
C VAL A 118 1.55 -8.93 21.40
N ASP A 119 2.17 -10.10 21.55
CA ASP A 119 1.61 -11.16 22.39
C ASP A 119 1.67 -10.82 23.89
N LYS A 120 1.17 -11.74 24.72
CA LYS A 120 1.15 -11.58 26.19
C LYS A 120 2.54 -11.41 26.81
N ASP A 121 3.60 -11.83 26.11
CA ASP A 121 4.98 -11.78 26.55
C ASP A 121 5.71 -10.56 25.93
N GLY A 122 4.97 -9.69 25.23
CA GLY A 122 5.50 -8.48 24.58
C GLY A 122 6.23 -8.74 23.26
N LYS A 123 6.10 -9.94 22.68
CA LYS A 123 6.79 -10.29 21.42
C LYS A 123 5.98 -9.82 20.20
N PRO A 124 6.65 -9.29 19.16
CA PRO A 124 6.01 -9.01 17.89
C PRO A 124 5.38 -10.25 17.27
N ARG A 125 4.32 -10.05 16.48
CA ARG A 125 3.67 -11.09 15.70
C ARG A 125 3.52 -10.57 14.28
N ASP A 126 3.66 -11.46 13.30
CA ASP A 126 3.53 -11.08 11.90
C ASP A 126 2.09 -10.67 11.60
N GLY A 127 1.95 -9.54 10.91
CA GLY A 127 0.71 -9.15 10.27
C GLY A 127 0.35 -10.05 9.08
N GLN A 128 -0.87 -9.87 8.57
CA GLN A 128 -1.38 -10.65 7.45
C GLN A 128 -2.27 -9.80 6.52
N TRP A 129 -2.28 -10.16 5.24
CA TRP A 129 -3.17 -9.58 4.25
C TRP A 129 -4.56 -10.24 4.29
N TYR A 130 -5.60 -9.40 4.28
CA TYR A 130 -6.99 -9.82 4.16
C TYR A 130 -7.70 -9.00 3.09
N ASP A 131 -8.58 -9.66 2.33
CA ASP A 131 -9.47 -8.96 1.39
C ASP A 131 -10.48 -8.08 2.15
N GLU A 132 -10.86 -6.95 1.58
CA GLU A 132 -11.80 -5.98 2.18
C GLU A 132 -13.05 -6.65 2.75
N GLY A 133 -13.68 -7.52 1.96
CA GLY A 133 -14.92 -8.20 2.32
C GLY A 133 -14.78 -9.20 3.48
N ARG A 134 -13.56 -9.55 3.91
CA ARG A 134 -13.32 -10.43 5.06
C ARG A 134 -13.28 -9.70 6.39
N LEU A 135 -13.04 -8.39 6.39
CA LEU A 135 -12.84 -7.62 7.61
C LEU A 135 -14.15 -7.08 8.17
N SER A 136 -14.27 -7.07 9.50
CA SER A 136 -15.26 -6.29 10.24
C SER A 136 -14.54 -5.24 11.08
N VAL A 137 -15.09 -4.02 11.12
CA VAL A 137 -14.60 -2.97 12.02
C VAL A 137 -15.05 -3.31 13.44
N VAL A 138 -14.10 -3.41 14.36
CA VAL A 138 -14.35 -3.76 15.77
C VAL A 138 -13.92 -2.67 16.75
N GLY A 139 -13.29 -1.60 16.25
CA GLY A 139 -12.90 -0.45 17.05
C GLY A 139 -12.28 0.66 16.21
N LYS A 140 -12.18 1.87 16.78
CA LYS A 140 -11.59 3.02 16.10
C LYS A 140 -10.10 2.83 15.81
N GLY A 141 -9.40 2.04 16.63
CA GLY A 141 -7.98 1.81 16.49
C GLY A 141 -7.14 3.06 16.83
N ILE A 142 -6.20 3.43 15.97
CA ILE A 142 -5.31 4.58 16.15
C ILE A 142 -5.39 5.50 14.93
N ALA A 143 -5.49 6.82 15.14
CA ALA A 143 -5.51 7.76 14.03
C ALA A 143 -4.10 7.96 13.43
N PRO A 144 -3.97 8.24 12.12
CA PRO A 144 -2.68 8.57 11.49
C PRO A 144 -1.93 9.70 12.22
N GLU A 145 -2.65 10.69 12.75
CA GLU A 145 -2.07 11.83 13.48
C GLU A 145 -1.43 11.41 14.81
N GLU A 146 -1.91 10.33 15.43
CA GLU A 146 -1.40 9.84 16.71
C GLU A 146 -0.08 9.08 16.56
N VAL A 147 0.21 8.57 15.36
CA VAL A 147 1.47 7.88 15.03
C VAL A 147 2.43 8.73 14.20
N ALA A 148 2.05 9.98 13.91
CA ALA A 148 2.90 10.89 13.18
C ALA A 148 4.14 11.27 14.00
N ALA A 149 5.32 11.15 13.41
CA ALA A 149 6.55 11.56 14.06
C ALA A 149 6.59 13.10 14.26
N PRO A 150 7.07 13.61 15.42
CA PRO A 150 7.15 15.06 15.67
C PRO A 150 8.07 15.81 14.70
N LYS A 151 9.07 15.12 14.15
CA LYS A 151 10.00 15.61 13.14
C LYS A 151 9.97 14.66 11.96
N ARG A 152 10.15 15.20 10.76
CA ARG A 152 10.24 14.42 9.53
C ARG A 152 11.41 13.44 9.63
N GLY A 153 11.19 12.19 9.28
CA GLY A 153 12.24 11.17 9.23
C GLY A 153 13.31 11.43 8.15
N SER A 154 13.00 12.30 7.17
CA SER A 154 13.92 12.72 6.12
C SER A 154 13.62 14.15 5.66
N VAL A 155 14.68 14.94 5.39
CA VAL A 155 14.58 16.27 4.75
C VAL A 155 14.13 16.19 3.29
N PHE A 156 14.17 14.98 2.70
CA PHE A 156 13.75 14.70 1.32
C PHE A 156 12.38 14.01 1.23
N SER A 157 11.70 13.76 2.37
CA SER A 157 10.34 13.19 2.36
C SER A 157 9.36 14.22 1.82
N ARG A 158 8.98 14.04 0.54
CA ARG A 158 8.11 14.91 -0.26
C ARG A 158 6.65 14.88 0.19
N ASP A 159 6.21 13.79 0.81
CA ASP A 159 4.80 13.43 0.94
C ASP A 159 4.11 14.03 2.20
N LEU A 160 4.78 15.00 2.84
CA LEU A 160 4.20 15.82 3.92
C LEU A 160 4.13 17.29 3.47
N PRO A 161 2.96 17.97 3.65
CA PRO A 161 2.78 19.38 3.26
C PRO A 161 3.96 20.24 3.72
N ARG A 162 4.44 21.15 2.87
CA ARG A 162 5.53 22.08 3.20
C ARG A 162 5.11 23.04 4.31
#